data_AF-A0A0C2BEI5-F1
#
_entry.id   AF-A0A0C2BEI5-F1
#
_cell.length_a   1.000
_cell.length_b   1.000
_cell.length_c   1.000
_cell.angle_alpha   90.00
_cell.angle_beta   90.00
_cell.angle_gamma   90.00
#
_symmetry.space_group_name_H-M   'P 1'
#
loop_
_entity.id
_entity.type
_entity.pdbx_description
1 polymer ?
#
loop_
_entity_poly.entity_id
_entity_poly.type
_entity_poly.pdbx_seq_one_letter_code
_entity_poly.pdbx_strand_id
1 'polypeptide(L)'
;RGIALQLGQAGATVYVTGRKPAESDAASENYLPSLEKTAKEITERGGKGIAAYVDHSNMEEVKQFFEKVERDHNGQLDILVNNAYSAVK
;
A
#
# COMPACT_ATOMS: atom_id res chain seq x y z
N ARG A 1 7.02 3.62 2.50
CA ARG A 1 6.82 4.91 1.80
C ARG A 1 7.93 5.27 0.81
N GLY A 2 9.20 5.37 1.23
CA GLY A 2 10.29 5.82 0.33
C GLY A 2 10.38 5.04 -0.99
N ILE A 3 10.34 3.70 -0.91
CA ILE A 3 10.32 2.81 -2.10
C ILE A 3 9.15 3.15 -3.03
N ALA A 4 7.94 3.26 -2.49
CA ALA A 4 6.73 3.55 -3.26
C ALA A 4 6.82 4.90 -4.00
N LEU A 5 7.41 5.93 -3.39
CA LEU A 5 7.61 7.23 -4.02
C LEU A 5 8.61 7.18 -5.18
N GLN A 6 9.65 6.34 -5.09
CA GLN A 6 10.62 6.18 -6.18
C GLN A 6 10.06 5.35 -7.33
N LEU A 7 9.29 4.30 -7.05
CA LEU A 7 8.54 3.57 -8.08
C LEU A 7 7.52 4.49 -8.78
N GLY A 8 6.82 5.33 -8.02
CA GLY A 8 5.95 6.36 -8.58
C GLY A 8 6.70 7.33 -9.49
N GLN A 9 7.88 7.79 -9.08
CA GLN A 9 8.75 8.66 -9.89
C GLN A 9 9.21 7.98 -11.20
N ALA A 10 9.30 6.65 -11.24
CA ALA A 10 9.57 5.88 -12.44
C ALA A 10 8.33 5.63 -13.32
N GLY A 11 7.16 6.18 -12.96
CA GLY A 11 5.91 6.04 -13.72
C GLY A 11 5.09 4.80 -13.38
N ALA A 12 5.45 4.05 -12.32
CA ALA A 12 4.75 2.82 -11.97
C ALA A 12 3.34 3.08 -11.42
N THR A 13 2.45 2.09 -11.60
CA THR A 13 1.26 1.96 -10.76
C THR A 13 1.66 1.30 -9.44
N VAL A 14 1.33 1.92 -8.31
CA VAL A 14 1.76 1.46 -6.99
C VAL A 14 0.55 1.40 -6.06
N TYR A 15 0.23 0.19 -5.62
CA TYR A 15 -0.69 -0.01 -4.49
C TYR A 15 0.08 0.13 -3.19
N VAL A 16 -0.39 1.01 -2.30
CA VAL A 16 0.10 1.11 -0.93
C VAL A 16 -0.97 0.54 -0.02
N THR A 17 -0.61 -0.52 0.71
CA THR A 17 -1.52 -1.27 1.56
C THR A 17 -1.23 -1.07 3.04
N GLY A 18 -2.24 -1.31 3.88
CA GLY A 18 -2.15 -1.18 5.33
C GLY A 18 -3.52 -1.24 6.00
N ARG A 19 -3.54 -1.36 7.32
CA ARG A 19 -4.77 -1.36 8.13
C ARG A 19 -5.44 0.00 8.11
N LYS A 20 -6.75 0.03 8.33
CA LYS A 20 -7.49 1.29 8.52
C LYS A 20 -6.94 2.05 9.72
N PRO A 21 -7.05 3.39 9.76
CA PRO A 21 -6.58 4.18 10.90
C PRO A 21 -7.16 3.70 12.24
N ALA A 22 -8.44 3.31 12.28
CA ALA A 22 -9.09 2.80 13.50
C ALA A 22 -8.53 1.47 14.01
N GLU A 23 -7.83 0.72 13.15
CA GLU A 23 -7.33 -0.64 13.40
C GLU A 23 -5.79 -0.68 13.44
N SER A 24 -5.14 0.48 13.29
CA SER A 24 -3.70 0.63 13.18
C SER A 24 -3.12 1.22 14.45
N ASP A 25 -2.16 0.52 15.07
CA ASP A 25 -1.40 1.05 16.22
C ASP A 25 -0.61 2.31 15.84
N ALA A 26 -0.24 2.44 14.56
CA ALA A 26 0.43 3.60 14.01
C ALA A 26 -0.50 4.83 13.89
N ALA A 27 -1.81 4.70 14.07
CA ALA A 27 -2.70 5.86 14.16
C ALA A 27 -2.45 6.70 15.42
N SER A 28 -1.79 6.12 16.44
CA SER A 28 -1.27 6.86 17.59
C SER A 28 0.03 7.61 17.29
N GLU A 29 0.71 7.27 16.20
CA GLU A 29 1.99 7.85 15.78
C GLU A 29 1.76 8.96 14.76
N ASN A 30 1.49 10.17 15.26
CA ASN A 30 1.16 11.40 14.49
C ASN A 30 2.18 11.81 13.39
N TYR A 31 3.31 11.13 13.24
CA TYR A 31 4.37 11.51 12.30
C TYR A 31 4.32 10.76 10.95
N LEU A 32 3.53 9.69 10.84
CA LEU A 32 3.40 8.94 9.57
C LEU A 32 2.22 9.48 8.72
N PRO A 33 2.41 9.69 7.40
CA PRO A 33 1.31 10.11 6.53
C PRO A 33 0.29 8.98 6.34
N SER A 34 -0.97 9.34 6.07
CA SER A 34 -2.00 8.36 5.71
C SER A 34 -1.66 7.64 4.39
N LEU A 35 -2.33 6.51 4.15
CA LEU A 35 -2.22 5.77 2.89
C LEU A 35 -2.63 6.65 1.70
N GLU A 36 -3.73 7.40 1.83
CA GLU A 36 -4.23 8.29 0.79
C GLU A 36 -3.24 9.41 0.48
N LYS A 37 -2.63 10.00 1.52
CA LYS A 37 -1.59 11.01 1.33
C LYS A 37 -0.40 10.43 0.58
N THR A 38 0.03 9.22 0.95
CA THR A 38 1.12 8.53 0.24
C THR A 38 0.76 8.22 -1.21
N ALA A 39 -0.46 7.73 -1.47
CA ALA A 39 -0.94 7.48 -2.84
C ALA A 39 -0.99 8.78 -3.67
N LYS A 40 -1.43 9.89 -3.08
CA LYS A 40 -1.41 11.21 -3.74
C LYS A 40 0.01 11.63 -4.11
N GLU A 41 0.96 11.49 -3.19
CA GLU A 41 2.38 11.84 -3.44
C GLU A 41 3.02 10.97 -4.53
N ILE A 42 2.63 9.69 -4.64
CA ILE A 42 3.07 8.82 -5.74
C ILE A 42 2.56 9.36 -7.08
N THR A 43 1.27 9.74 -7.13
CA THR A 43 0.65 10.32 -8.33
C THR A 43 1.28 11.66 -8.70
N GLU A 44 1.53 12.53 -7.72
CA GLU A 44 2.22 13.82 -7.93
C GLU A 44 3.65 13.66 -8.46
N ARG A 45 4.28 12.50 -8.25
CA ARG A 45 5.63 12.17 -8.77
C ARG A 45 5.62 11.55 -10.16
N GLY A 46 4.47 11.36 -10.79
CA GLY A 46 4.36 10.86 -12.16
C GLY A 46 3.91 9.40 -12.29
N GLY A 47 3.64 8.72 -11.17
CA GLY A 47 3.07 7.37 -11.17
C GLY A 47 1.57 7.36 -11.00
N LYS A 48 1.00 6.19 -10.68
CA LYS A 48 -0.39 6.05 -10.25
C LYS A 48 -0.43 5.43 -8.86
N GLY A 49 -0.64 6.25 -7.84
CA GLY A 49 -0.76 5.77 -6.46
C GLY A 49 -2.18 5.33 -6.14
N ILE A 50 -2.33 4.15 -5.53
CA ILE A 50 -3.61 3.59 -5.11
C ILE A 50 -3.50 3.19 -3.64
N ALA A 51 -4.30 3.82 -2.78
CA ALA A 51 -4.45 3.39 -1.39
C ALA A 51 -5.42 2.21 -1.32
N ALA A 52 -5.04 1.14 -0.62
CA ALA A 52 -5.92 0.00 -0.40
C ALA A 52 -5.81 -0.47 1.05
N TYR A 53 -6.94 -0.53 1.75
CA TYR A 53 -6.97 -1.04 3.11
C TYR A 53 -6.97 -2.56 3.10
N VAL A 54 -5.96 -3.14 3.76
CA VAL A 54 -5.74 -4.58 3.86
C VAL A 54 -5.09 -4.85 5.22
N ASP A 55 -5.74 -5.65 6.07
CA ASP A 55 -5.07 -6.25 7.22
C ASP A 55 -4.26 -7.48 6.78
N HIS A 56 -2.93 -7.34 6.74
CA HIS A 56 -2.02 -8.42 6.36
C HIS A 56 -1.91 -9.55 7.39
N SER A 57 -2.57 -9.43 8.56
CA SER A 57 -2.78 -10.55 9.48
C SER A 57 -3.99 -11.41 9.11
N ASN A 58 -4.89 -10.91 8.25
CA ASN A 58 -6.08 -11.60 7.78
C ASN A 58 -5.88 -12.12 6.35
N MET A 59 -5.72 -13.45 6.21
CA MET A 59 -5.44 -14.07 4.91
C MET A 59 -6.58 -13.92 3.89
N GLU A 60 -7.83 -13.77 4.33
CA GLU A 60 -8.95 -13.57 3.41
C GLU A 60 -8.91 -12.18 2.77
N GLU A 61 -8.58 -11.14 3.55
CA GLU A 61 -8.37 -9.79 3.00
C GLU A 61 -7.19 -9.72 2.04
N VAL A 62 -6.09 -10.40 2.38
CA VAL A 62 -4.91 -10.50 1.49
C VAL A 62 -5.31 -11.16 0.16
N LYS A 63 -6.05 -12.26 0.21
CA LYS A 63 -6.53 -12.97 -0.99
C LYS A 63 -7.41 -12.05 -1.85
N GLN A 64 -8.41 -11.40 -1.25
CA GLN A 64 -9.31 -10.49 -1.96
C GLN A 64 -8.56 -9.32 -2.61
N PHE A 65 -7.53 -8.80 -1.95
CA PHE A 65 -6.67 -7.77 -2.52
C PHE A 65 -5.92 -8.26 -3.76
N PHE A 66 -5.29 -9.43 -3.71
CA PHE A 66 -4.57 -9.97 -4.87
C PHE A 66 -5.51 -10.34 -6.02
N GLU A 67 -6.70 -10.88 -5.76
CA GLU A 67 -7.72 -11.11 -6.80
C GLU A 67 -8.13 -9.79 -7.47
N LYS A 68 -8.20 -8.69 -6.71
CA LYS A 68 -8.45 -7.37 -7.27
C LYS A 68 -7.29 -6.90 -8.15
N VAL A 69 -6.05 -7.02 -7.69
CA VAL A 69 -4.85 -6.66 -8.48
C VAL A 69 -4.78 -7.47 -9.78
N GLU A 70 -5.07 -8.78 -9.70
CA GLU A 70 -5.14 -9.67 -10.86
C GLU A 70 -6.16 -9.17 -11.89
N ARG A 71 -7.38 -8.83 -11.45
CA ARG A 71 -8.41 -8.27 -12.34
C ARG A 71 -8.03 -6.91 -12.92
N ASP A 72 -7.46 -6.03 -12.11
CA ASP A 72 -7.10 -4.66 -12.51
C ASP A 72 -5.94 -4.63 -13.54
N HIS A 73 -5.08 -5.65 -13.53
CA HIS A 73 -3.83 -5.69 -14.30
C HIS A 73 -3.69 -6.94 -15.18
N ASN A 74 -4.79 -7.63 -15.47
CA ASN A 74 -4.80 -8.83 -16.32
C ASN A 74 -3.76 -9.89 -15.87
N GLY A 75 -3.62 -10.08 -14.56
CA GLY A 75 -2.71 -11.04 -13.94
C GLY A 75 -1.26 -10.58 -13.79
N GLN A 76 -0.93 -9.34 -14.15
CA GLN A 76 0.44 -8.82 -14.01
C GLN A 76 0.68 -8.20 -12.63
N LEU A 77 1.77 -8.64 -11.97
CA LEU A 77 2.36 -8.01 -10.80
C LEU A 77 3.88 -8.04 -10.94
N ASP A 78 4.50 -6.87 -11.17
CA ASP A 78 5.94 -6.80 -11.44
C ASP A 78 6.80 -6.85 -10.18
N ILE A 79 6.35 -6.19 -9.09
CA ILE A 79 7.11 -6.02 -7.86
C ILE A 79 6.19 -6.17 -6.65
N LEU A 80 6.58 -7.04 -5.72
CA LEU A 80 6.00 -7.14 -4.38
C LEU A 80 7.02 -6.64 -3.35
N VAL A 81 6.65 -5.62 -2.58
CA VAL A 81 7.48 -5.09 -1.48
C VAL A 81 6.83 -5.48 -0.15
N ASN A 82 7.38 -6.49 0.52
CA ASN A 82 6.91 -6.89 1.84
C ASN A 82 7.52 -5.99 2.92
N ASN A 83 6.78 -4.96 3.31
CA ASN A 83 7.20 -3.93 4.28
C ASN A 83 6.30 -3.88 5.52
N ALA A 84 5.19 -4.62 5.55
CA ALA A 84 4.34 -4.68 6.73
C ALA A 84 5.11 -5.36 7.87
N TYR A 85 5.10 -4.74 9.05
CA TYR A 85 5.85 -5.21 10.21
C TYR A 85 5.02 -5.00 11.48
N SER A 86 5.15 -5.96 12.41
CA SER A 86 4.68 -5.85 13.78
C SER A 86 5.83 -6.29 14.69
N ALA A 87 6.22 -5.44 15.63
CA ALA A 87 7.18 -5.83 16.66
C ALA A 87 6.50 -6.75 17.67
N VAL A 88 7.17 -7.83 18.05
CA VAL A 88 6.78 -8.60 19.24
C VAL A 88 7.06 -7.71 20.46
N LYS A 89 6.08 -7.53 21.33
CA LYS A 89 6.26 -6.88 22.63
C LYS A 89 6.90 -7.83 23.63
#